data_AF-X1MMP1-F1
#
_entry.id   AF-X1MMP1-F1
#
_cell.length_a   1.000
_cell.length_b   1.000
_cell.length_c   1.000
_cell.angle_alpha   90.00
_cell.angle_beta   90.00
_cell.angle_gamma   90.00
#
_symmetry.space_group_name_H-M   'P 1'
#
loop_
_entity.id
_entity.type
_entity.pdbx_description
1 polymer ?
#
loop_
_entity_poly.entity_id
_entity_poly.type
_entity_poly.pdbx_seq_one_letter_code
_entity_poly.pdbx_strand_id
1 'polypeptide(L)'
;MDRLSFSEALSEVWRMVKAANLYIDRSAPWRLAKEKEKQKELHTVLYNLLEVLRILALILFPFIPSSAQKIWEEIGMEGNLDSQILESEDIWGGLAPGRKVKKGPPLFPRIED
;
A
#
# COMPACT_ATOMS: atom_id res chain seq x y z
N MET A 1 22.71 -3.28 20.83
CA MET A 1 23.49 -3.06 19.60
C MET A 1 22.57 -3.37 18.45
N ASP A 2 22.02 -2.33 17.84
CA ASP A 2 21.08 -2.42 16.72
C ASP A 2 21.72 -3.17 15.56
N ARG A 3 21.26 -4.40 15.33
CA ARG A 3 21.71 -5.18 14.18
C ARG A 3 20.99 -4.60 12.96
N LEU A 4 21.69 -3.77 12.20
CA LEU A 4 21.19 -3.19 10.96
C LEU A 4 21.10 -4.27 9.88
N SER A 5 20.06 -5.11 9.95
CA SER A 5 19.78 -6.18 8.99
C SER A 5 18.81 -5.72 7.90
N PHE A 6 19.26 -4.82 7.02
CA PHE A 6 18.41 -4.29 5.93
C PHE A 6 17.78 -5.39 5.05
N SER A 7 18.49 -6.49 4.82
CA SER A 7 17.97 -7.64 4.06
C SER A 7 16.84 -8.37 4.80
N GLU A 8 16.91 -8.48 6.13
CA GLU A 8 15.85 -9.10 6.93
C GLU A 8 14.62 -8.18 6.95
N ALA A 9 14.83 -6.87 7.14
CA ALA A 9 13.76 -5.88 7.08
C ALA A 9 13.01 -5.92 5.73
N LEU A 10 13.74 -5.92 4.61
CA LEU A 10 13.12 -6.01 3.28
C LEU A 10 12.42 -7.36 3.07
N SER A 11 12.93 -8.44 3.66
CA SER A 11 12.26 -9.75 3.63
C SER A 11 10.92 -9.73 4.34
N GLU A 12 10.81 -9.04 5.48
CA GLU A 12 9.54 -8.88 6.20
C GLU A 12 8.57 -7.96 5.44
N VAL A 13 9.06 -6.89 4.81
CA VAL A 13 8.23 -6.07 3.90
C VAL A 13 7.65 -6.93 2.78
N TRP A 14 8.46 -7.80 2.17
CA TRP A 14 7.96 -8.72 1.13
C TRP A 14 6.93 -9.73 1.64
N ARG A 15 6.97 -10.13 2.91
CA ARG A 15 5.91 -10.96 3.51
C ARG A 15 4.59 -10.19 3.58
N MET A 16 4.62 -8.91 3.95
CA MET A 16 3.43 -8.05 3.94
C MET A 16 2.84 -7.92 2.52
N VAL A 17 3.68 -7.69 1.50
CA VAL A 17 3.23 -7.65 0.10
C VAL A 17 2.59 -8.98 -0.34
N LYS A 18 3.20 -10.12 0.01
CA LYS A 18 2.64 -11.45 -0.30
C LYS A 18 1.30 -11.68 0.38
N ALA A 19 1.15 -11.27 1.64
CA ALA A 19 -0.10 -11.37 2.38
C ALA A 19 -1.20 -10.51 1.74
N ALA A 20 -0.88 -9.29 1.31
CA ALA A 20 -1.80 -8.40 0.61
C ALA A 20 -2.27 -9.01 -0.73
N ASN A 21 -1.36 -9.57 -1.53
CA ASN A 21 -1.71 -10.26 -2.76
C ASN A 21 -2.60 -11.48 -2.51
N LEU A 22 -2.29 -12.30 -1.51
CA LEU A 22 -3.13 -13.43 -1.12
C LEU A 22 -4.52 -12.97 -0.67
N TYR A 23 -4.61 -11.83 0.00
CA TYR A 23 -5.90 -11.24 0.40
C TYR A 23 -6.71 -10.81 -0.83
N ILE A 24 -6.08 -10.20 -1.84
CA ILE A 24 -6.72 -9.89 -3.14
C ILE A 24 -7.27 -11.17 -3.78
N ASP A 25 -6.46 -12.23 -3.85
CA ASP A 25 -6.86 -13.49 -4.50
C ASP A 25 -8.05 -14.15 -3.79
N ARG A 26 -8.02 -14.18 -2.45
CA ARG A 26 -9.09 -14.79 -1.64
C ARG A 26 -10.38 -13.98 -1.67
N SER A 27 -10.28 -12.66 -1.61
CA SER A 27 -11.45 -11.77 -1.62
C SER A 27 -12.03 -11.58 -3.02
N ALA A 28 -11.23 -11.76 -4.07
CA ALA A 28 -11.62 -11.60 -5.47
C ALA A 28 -12.45 -10.32 -5.71
N PRO A 29 -11.92 -9.12 -5.43
CA PRO A 29 -12.69 -7.87 -5.42
C PRO A 29 -13.34 -7.56 -6.77
N TRP A 30 -12.76 -8.03 -7.89
CA TRP A 30 -13.35 -7.91 -9.23
C TRP A 30 -14.66 -8.70 -9.40
N ARG A 31 -14.90 -9.74 -8.58
CA ARG A 31 -16.17 -10.45 -8.51
C ARG A 31 -17.14 -9.70 -7.61
N LEU A 32 -16.70 -9.30 -6.41
CA LEU A 32 -17.50 -8.50 -5.47
C LEU A 32 -18.02 -7.21 -6.12
N ALA A 33 -17.22 -6.57 -6.97
CA ALA A 33 -17.61 -5.37 -7.73
C ALA A 33 -18.80 -5.57 -8.68
N LYS A 34 -19.10 -6.80 -9.08
CA LYS A 34 -20.23 -7.13 -9.96
C LYS A 34 -21.52 -7.41 -9.19
N GLU A 35 -21.42 -7.64 -7.87
CA GLU A 35 -22.52 -8.00 -6.98
C GLU A 35 -22.96 -6.76 -6.18
N LYS A 36 -24.18 -6.26 -6.41
CA LYS A 36 -24.66 -5.01 -5.80
C LYS A 36 -24.91 -5.15 -4.29
N GLU A 37 -25.25 -6.35 -3.86
CA GLU A 37 -25.49 -6.73 -2.47
C GLU A 37 -24.19 -6.85 -1.66
N LYS A 38 -23.03 -7.06 -2.33
CA LYS A 38 -21.72 -7.20 -1.69
C LYS A 38 -20.88 -5.93 -1.67
N GLN A 39 -21.47 -4.77 -1.97
CA GLN A 39 -20.73 -3.50 -2.01
C GLN A 39 -20.05 -3.14 -0.68
N LYS A 40 -20.68 -3.47 0.45
CA LYS A 40 -20.05 -3.25 1.78
C LYS A 40 -18.77 -4.07 1.95
N GLU A 41 -18.80 -5.34 1.55
CA GLU A 41 -17.64 -6.23 1.62
C GLU A 41 -16.52 -5.75 0.69
N LEU A 42 -16.87 -5.35 -0.54
CA LEU A 42 -15.94 -4.73 -1.47
C LEU A 42 -15.25 -3.50 -0.87
N HIS A 43 -16.02 -2.59 -0.24
CA HIS A 43 -15.45 -1.40 0.38
C HIS A 43 -14.46 -1.75 1.50
N THR A 44 -14.78 -2.74 2.34
CA THR A 44 -13.86 -3.23 3.37
C THR A 44 -12.58 -3.78 2.77
N VAL A 45 -12.68 -4.61 1.72
CA VAL A 45 -11.51 -5.18 1.03
C VAL A 45 -10.63 -4.07 0.46
N LEU A 46 -11.23 -3.11 -0.26
CA LEU A 46 -10.49 -2.01 -0.88
C LEU A 46 -9.84 -1.10 0.17
N TYR A 47 -10.53 -0.80 1.26
CA TYR A 47 -9.97 0.00 2.36
C TYR A 47 -8.73 -0.67 2.96
N ASN A 48 -8.83 -1.96 3.28
CA ASN A 48 -7.71 -2.71 3.85
C ASN A 48 -6.50 -2.73 2.92
N LEU A 49 -6.72 -2.88 1.61
CA LEU A 49 -5.65 -2.86 0.61
C LEU A 49 -4.98 -1.48 0.50
N LEU A 50 -5.77 -0.40 0.52
CA LEU A 50 -5.23 0.96 0.49
C LEU A 50 -4.46 1.30 1.77
N GLU A 51 -4.92 0.84 2.93
CA GLU A 51 -4.23 1.04 4.20
C GLU A 51 -2.90 0.28 4.26
N VAL A 52 -2.87 -0.95 3.72
CA VAL A 52 -1.62 -1.70 3.53
C VAL A 52 -0.66 -0.93 2.62
N LEU A 53 -1.13 -0.36 1.51
CA LEU A 53 -0.30 0.43 0.61
C LEU A 53 0.23 1.70 1.28
N ARG A 54 -0.56 2.36 2.14
CA ARG A 54 -0.15 3.53 2.94
C ARG A 54 1.04 3.19 3.84
N ILE A 55 0.94 2.09 4.58
CA ILE A 55 2.01 1.60 5.47
C ILE A 55 3.22 1.14 4.67
N LEU A 56 3.03 0.43 3.56
CA LEU A 56 4.12 0.02 2.68
C LEU A 56 4.89 1.22 2.12
N ALA A 57 4.20 2.30 1.71
CA ALA A 57 4.86 3.51 1.23
C ALA A 57 5.78 4.13 2.30
N LEU A 58 5.32 4.21 3.54
CA LEU A 58 6.13 4.70 4.67
C LEU A 58 7.38 3.83 4.91
N ILE A 59 7.22 2.50 4.97
CA ILE A 59 8.33 1.57 5.27
C ILE A 59 9.31 1.43 4.09
N LEU A 60 8.82 1.54 2.84
CA LEU A 60 9.64 1.44 1.64
C LEU A 60 10.37 2.73 1.29
N PHE A 61 9.97 3.88 1.83
CA PHE A 61 10.59 5.17 1.57
C PHE A 61 12.12 5.19 1.70
N PRO A 62 12.75 4.65 2.76
CA PRO A 62 14.22 4.62 2.87
C PRO A 62 14.92 3.71 1.84
N PHE A 63 14.19 2.83 1.14
CA PHE A 63 14.76 1.91 0.14
C PHE A 63 14.50 2.35 -1.29
N ILE A 64 13.31 2.87 -1.58
CA ILE A 64 12.83 3.24 -2.93
C ILE A 64 12.03 4.56 -2.87
N PRO A 65 12.64 5.69 -2.47
CA PRO A 65 11.93 6.92 -2.11
C PRO A 65 11.00 7.43 -3.21
N SER A 66 11.47 7.44 -4.47
CA SER A 66 10.65 7.89 -5.60
C SER A 66 9.44 7.00 -5.88
N SER A 67 9.56 5.69 -5.66
CA SER A 67 8.44 4.76 -5.88
C SER A 67 7.47 4.76 -4.70
N ALA A 68 7.99 4.85 -3.48
CA ALA A 68 7.18 5.02 -2.28
C ALA A 68 6.33 6.29 -2.35
N GLN A 69 6.90 7.42 -2.78
CA GLN A 69 6.18 8.68 -2.95
C GLN A 69 5.07 8.57 -4.01
N LYS A 70 5.32 7.87 -5.12
CA LYS A 70 4.29 7.59 -6.12
C LYS A 70 3.13 6.77 -5.54
N ILE A 71 3.41 5.71 -4.76
CA ILE A 71 2.36 4.93 -4.08
C ILE A 71 1.52 5.86 -3.20
N TRP A 72 2.18 6.69 -2.38
CA TRP A 72 1.52 7.66 -1.48
C TRP A 72 0.54 8.56 -2.23
N GLU A 73 0.98 9.16 -3.33
CA GLU A 73 0.15 10.04 -4.15
C GLU A 73 -0.99 9.31 -4.88
N GLU A 74 -0.74 8.09 -5.36
CA GLU A 74 -1.72 7.26 -6.08
C GLU A 74 -2.86 6.75 -5.20
N ILE A 75 -2.58 6.42 -3.93
CA ILE A 75 -3.63 6.13 -2.95
C ILE A 75 -4.35 7.40 -2.46
N GLY A 76 -3.94 8.55 -3.01
CA GLY A 76 -4.58 9.84 -2.82
C GLY A 76 -4.02 10.64 -1.67
N MET A 77 -2.95 10.20 -0.98
CA MET A 77 -2.33 10.97 0.11
C MET A 77 -1.67 12.25 -0.42
N GLU A 78 -1.50 13.22 0.48
CA GLU A 78 -0.92 14.51 0.18
C GLU A 78 0.40 14.70 0.95
N GLY A 79 1.20 15.67 0.51
CA GLY A 79 2.51 15.95 1.08
C GLY A 79 3.59 14.96 0.64
N ASN A 80 4.78 15.15 1.19
CA ASN A 80 5.93 14.32 0.93
C ASN A 80 6.12 13.31 2.06
N LEU A 81 6.61 12.12 1.71
CA LEU A 81 6.94 11.07 2.68
C LEU A 81 8.12 11.44 3.57
N ASP A 82 9.03 12.30 3.12
CA ASP A 82 10.18 12.78 3.90
C ASP A 82 9.75 13.60 5.13
N SER A 83 8.55 14.19 5.12
CA SER A 83 7.98 14.94 6.23
C SER A 83 7.12 14.08 7.16
N GLN A 84 6.95 12.79 6.86
CA GLN A 84 6.16 11.87 7.68
C GLN A 84 7.04 11.18 8.72
N ILE A 85 6.54 11.08 9.96
CA ILE A 85 7.23 10.38 11.04
C ILE A 85 6.64 8.97 11.13
N LEU A 86 7.44 7.95 10.84
CA LEU A 86 7.00 6.55 10.80
C LEU A 86 6.30 6.13 12.10
N GLU A 87 6.85 6.50 13.25
CA GLU A 87 6.37 6.14 14.59
C GLU A 87 5.02 6.77 14.96
N SER A 88 4.60 7.84 14.28
CA SER A 88 3.27 8.44 14.46
C SER A 88 2.28 8.05 13.37
N GLU A 89 2.77 7.52 12.25
CA GLU A 89 1.99 7.27 11.04
C GLU A 89 1.80 5.77 10.74
N ASP A 90 2.42 4.87 11.49
CA ASP A 90 2.30 3.40 11.32
C ASP A 90 1.02 2.80 11.94
N ILE A 91 0.13 3.64 12.48
CA ILE A 91 -1.14 3.24 13.07
C ILE A 91 -2.15 2.86 11.98
N TRP A 92 -2.79 1.69 12.13
CA TRP A 92 -3.84 1.26 11.21
C TRP A 92 -5.06 2.20 11.28
N GLY A 93 -5.56 2.56 10.10
CA GLY A 93 -6.72 3.45 9.94
C GLY A 93 -6.34 4.90 9.69
N GLY A 94 -5.09 5.17 9.30
CA GLY A 94 -4.62 6.53 8.96
C GLY A 94 -5.23 7.07 7.66
N LEU A 95 -5.78 6.21 6.80
CA LEU A 95 -6.49 6.64 5.60
C LEU A 95 -7.93 7.06 5.92
N ALA A 96 -8.22 8.35 5.75
CA ALA A 96 -9.59 8.87 5.86
C ALA A 96 -10.48 8.38 4.70
N PRO A 97 -11.68 7.82 4.99
CA PRO A 97 -12.63 7.40 3.95
C PRO A 97 -13.07 8.56 3.03
N GLY A 98 -13.35 8.24 1.76
CA GLY A 98 -13.81 9.22 0.77
C GLY A 98 -12.69 9.94 0.00
N ARG A 99 -11.41 9.69 0.36
CA ARG A 99 -10.25 10.16 -0.41
C ARG A 99 -10.26 9.51 -1.81
N LYS A 100 -9.95 10.31 -2.83
CA LYS A 100 -9.90 9.85 -4.23
C LYS A 100 -8.52 9.30 -4.55
N VAL A 101 -8.47 8.05 -5.02
CA VAL A 101 -7.27 7.48 -5.61
C VAL A 101 -6.98 8.10 -6.98
N LYS A 102 -5.71 8.20 -7.34
CA LYS A 102 -5.24 8.66 -8.65
C LYS A 102 -4.71 7.47 -9.42
N LYS A 103 -5.16 7.31 -10.66
CA LYS A 103 -4.62 6.27 -11.55
C LYS A 103 -3.32 6.79 -12.18
N GLY A 104 -2.19 6.17 -11.82
CA GLY A 104 -0.89 6.44 -12.43
C GLY A 104 -0.50 5.43 -13.51
N PRO A 105 0.65 5.65 -14.18
CA PRO A 105 1.30 4.61 -14.98
C PRO A 105 1.75 3.44 -14.08
N PRO A 106 2.07 2.26 -14.65
CA PRO A 106 2.67 1.18 -13.86
C PRO A 106 3.88 1.65 -13.08
N LEU A 107 3.90 1.38 -11.77
CA LEU A 107 4.93 1.88 -10.86
C LEU A 107 6.34 1.41 -11.27
N PHE A 108 6.43 0.16 -11.70
CA PHE A 108 7.65 -0.46 -12.22
C PHE A 108 7.38 -0.97 -13.65
N PRO A 109 7.80 -0.23 -14.70
CA PRO A 109 7.68 -0.71 -16.07
C PRO A 109 8.55 -1.96 -16.26
N ARG A 110 8.13 -2.85 -17.17
CA ARG A 110 8.95 -4.02 -17.54
C ARG A 110 10.18 -3.52 -18.28
N ILE A 111 11.33 -4.11 -18.00
CA ILE A 111 12.53 -3.92 -18.80
C ILE A 111 12.31 -4.74 -20.09
N GLU A 112 12.34 -4.06 -21.24
CA GLU A 112 12.35 -4.71 -22.54
C GLU A 112 13.81 -5.03 -22.91
N ASP A 113 14.05 -6.25 -23.40
CA ASP A 113 15.37 -6.72 -23.87
C ASP A 113 15.73 -6.12 -25.24
#